data_AF-A0A4R6FAD3-F1
#
_entry.id   AF-A0A4R6FAD3-F1
#
_cell.length_a   1.000
_cell.length_b   1.000
_cell.length_c   1.000
_cell.angle_alpha   90.00
_cell.angle_beta   90.00
_cell.angle_gamma   90.00
#
_symmetry.space_group_name_H-M   'P 1'
#
loop_
_entity.id
_entity.type
_entity.pdbx_description
1 polymer ?
#
loop_
_entity_poly.entity_id
_entity_poly.type
_entity_poly.pdbx_seq_one_letter_code
_entity_poly.pdbx_strand_id
1 'polypeptide(L)'
;MKDTPSKKRYDTAYEARPEQVKHREERNRARAEMAKKGAVKKGDGRDVDHKRPLENGGSSAPGNTRVVSETTNRGWRKGQSGYDPSKQKK
;
A
#
# COMPACT_ATOMS: atom_id res chain seq x y z
N MET A 1 6.44 20.32 -4.56
CA MET A 1 7.01 19.92 -5.87
C MET A 1 5.96 20.17 -6.93
N LYS A 2 6.25 20.96 -7.97
CA LYS A 2 5.29 21.30 -9.03
C LYS A 2 5.08 20.10 -9.96
N ASP A 3 3.83 19.76 -10.27
CA ASP A 3 3.48 18.69 -11.22
C ASP A 3 3.83 19.11 -12.65
N THR A 4 5.05 18.80 -13.07
CA THR A 4 5.49 19.06 -14.44
C THR A 4 5.02 17.94 -15.38
N PRO A 5 4.75 18.24 -16.66
CA PRO A 5 4.40 17.22 -17.65
C PRO A 5 5.43 16.08 -17.75
N SER A 6 6.72 16.39 -17.55
CA SER A 6 7.80 15.40 -17.55
C SER A 6 7.66 14.39 -16.40
N LYS A 7 7.35 14.85 -15.18
CA LYS A 7 7.13 13.99 -14.03
C LYS A 7 5.92 13.06 -14.24
N LYS A 8 4.80 13.59 -14.76
CA LYS A 8 3.62 12.76 -15.07
C LYS A 8 3.93 11.63 -16.06
N ARG A 9 4.74 11.90 -17.09
CA ARG A 9 5.16 10.88 -18.06
C ARG A 9 6.01 9.79 -17.42
N TYR A 10 6.95 10.19 -16.55
CA TYR A 10 7.76 9.24 -15.78
C TYR A 10 6.89 8.37 -14.87
N ASP A 11 6.00 8.97 -14.08
CA ASP A 11 5.13 8.25 -13.16
C ASP A 11 4.23 7.26 -13.92
N THR A 12 3.64 7.69 -15.04
CA THR A 12 2.81 6.82 -15.90
C THR A 12 3.61 5.64 -16.45
N ALA A 13 4.83 5.87 -16.94
CA ALA A 13 5.68 4.82 -17.47
C ALA A 13 6.17 3.85 -16.37
N TYR A 14 6.40 4.36 -15.16
CA TYR A 14 6.76 3.55 -14.00
C TYR A 14 5.59 2.67 -13.55
N GLU A 15 4.39 3.24 -13.42
CA GLU A 15 3.17 2.51 -13.04
C GLU A 15 2.74 1.47 -14.08
N ALA A 16 3.05 1.71 -15.37
CA ALA A 16 2.78 0.76 -16.45
C ALA A 16 3.73 -0.45 -16.48
N ARG A 17 4.80 -0.47 -15.67
CA ARG A 17 5.71 -1.62 -15.61
C ARG A 17 4.95 -2.86 -15.13
N PRO A 18 5.16 -4.05 -15.75
CA PRO A 18 4.45 -5.27 -15.39
C PRO A 18 4.53 -5.62 -13.90
N GLU A 19 5.67 -5.36 -13.27
CA GLU A 19 5.89 -5.55 -11.84
C GLU A 19 4.98 -4.64 -10.99
N GLN A 20 4.86 -3.36 -11.35
CA GLN A 20 3.99 -2.42 -10.63
C GLN A 20 2.51 -2.75 -10.82
N VAL A 21 2.12 -3.18 -12.03
CA VAL A 21 0.78 -3.70 -12.33
C VAL A 21 0.48 -4.91 -11.45
N LYS A 22 1.39 -5.88 -11.38
CA LYS A 22 1.25 -7.07 -10.53
C LYS A 22 1.11 -6.71 -9.05
N HIS A 23 1.97 -5.82 -8.53
CA HIS A 23 1.84 -5.34 -7.14
C HIS A 23 0.50 -4.65 -6.88
N ARG A 24 -0.04 -3.91 -7.86
CA ARG A 24 -1.37 -3.28 -7.76
C ARG A 24 -2.48 -4.32 -7.74
N GLU A 25 -2.42 -5.32 -8.60
CA GLU A 25 -3.39 -6.43 -8.62
C GLU A 25 -3.40 -7.20 -7.30
N GLU A 26 -2.22 -7.50 -6.76
CA GLU A 26 -2.04 -8.15 -5.47
C GLU A 26 -2.67 -7.35 -4.31
N ARG A 27 -2.41 -6.03 -4.25
CA ARG A 27 -3.05 -5.11 -3.27
C ARG A 27 -4.57 -5.11 -3.42
N ASN A 28 -5.07 -5.04 -4.65
CA ASN A 28 -6.51 -5.02 -4.93
C ASN A 28 -7.18 -6.33 -4.53
N ARG A 29 -6.53 -7.46 -4.81
CA ARG A 29 -7.00 -8.78 -4.40
C ARG A 29 -7.10 -8.88 -2.88
N ALA A 30 -6.04 -8.52 -2.15
CA ALA A 30 -6.05 -8.52 -0.69
C ALA A 30 -7.19 -7.65 -0.12
N ARG A 31 -7.39 -6.45 -0.67
CA ARG A 31 -8.50 -5.57 -0.26
C ARG A 31 -9.86 -6.19 -0.57
N ALA A 32 -10.04 -6.79 -1.73
CA ALA A 32 -11.29 -7.43 -2.13
C ALA A 32 -11.63 -8.62 -1.23
N GLU A 33 -10.65 -9.46 -0.89
CA GLU A 33 -10.83 -10.60 0.02
C GLU A 33 -11.22 -10.13 1.43
N MET A 34 -10.59 -9.08 1.96
CA MET A 34 -10.92 -8.52 3.27
C MET A 34 -12.28 -7.80 3.28
N ALA A 35 -12.65 -7.16 2.17
CA ALA A 35 -13.96 -6.57 2.01
C ALA A 35 -15.07 -7.63 1.97
N LYS A 36 -14.85 -8.75 1.25
CA LYS A 36 -15.77 -9.89 1.22
C LYS A 36 -15.99 -10.49 2.62
N LYS A 37 -14.96 -10.49 3.47
CA LYS A 37 -15.04 -10.93 4.87
C LYS A 37 -15.68 -9.90 5.81
N GLY A 38 -16.09 -8.73 5.31
CA GLY A 38 -16.66 -7.64 6.11
C GLY A 38 -15.65 -6.90 6.99
N ALA A 39 -14.34 -7.17 6.83
CA ALA A 39 -13.31 -6.60 7.68
C ALA A 39 -12.98 -5.13 7.32
N VAL A 40 -13.19 -4.77 6.05
CA VAL A 40 -13.08 -3.40 5.53
C VAL A 40 -14.28 -3.05 4.64
N LYS A 41 -14.71 -1.79 4.67
CA LYS A 41 -15.72 -1.22 3.76
C LYS A 41 -15.31 0.20 3.34
N LYS A 42 -15.95 0.74 2.30
CA LYS A 42 -15.71 2.14 1.93
C LYS A 42 -16.22 3.04 3.08
N GLY A 43 -15.36 3.90 3.62
CA GLY A 43 -15.71 4.89 4.64
C GLY A 43 -15.72 4.41 6.09
N ASP A 44 -15.15 3.23 6.40
CA ASP A 44 -14.98 2.77 7.79
C ASP A 44 -13.68 3.26 8.47
N GLY A 45 -12.86 4.03 7.75
CA GLY A 45 -11.56 4.48 8.25
C GLY A 45 -10.56 3.34 8.45
N ARG A 46 -10.70 2.22 7.74
CA ARG A 46 -9.78 1.08 7.80
C ARG A 46 -9.05 0.86 6.48
N ASP A 47 -7.77 0.53 6.60
CA ASP A 47 -6.92 0.15 5.48
C ASP A 47 -6.44 -1.31 5.66
N VAL A 48 -6.19 -1.98 4.52
CA VAL A 48 -5.52 -3.28 4.49
C VAL A 48 -4.05 -3.02 4.19
N ASP A 49 -3.18 -3.26 5.16
CA ASP A 49 -1.74 -3.11 5.00
C ASP A 49 -1.03 -4.46 4.92
N HIS A 50 0.25 -4.41 4.55
CA HIS A 50 1.15 -5.55 4.59
C HIS A 50 2.05 -5.43 5.83
N LYS A 51 2.14 -6.49 6.65
CA LYS A 51 3.05 -6.55 7.81
C LYS A 51 4.51 -6.42 7.37
N ARG A 52 4.88 -7.09 6.28
CA ARG A 52 6.12 -6.90 5.52
C ARG A 52 5.77 -6.27 4.18
N PRO A 53 6.30 -5.08 3.84
CA PRO A 53 6.08 -4.44 2.53
C PRO A 53 6.52 -5.33 1.36
N LEU A 54 5.84 -5.22 0.21
CA LEU A 54 6.13 -6.03 -0.99
C LEU A 54 7.57 -5.83 -1.49
N GLU A 55 8.05 -4.58 -1.50
CA GLU A 55 9.44 -4.21 -1.81
C GLU A 55 10.49 -4.87 -0.90
N ASN A 56 10.11 -5.25 0.32
CA ASN A 56 10.99 -5.92 1.30
C ASN A 56 10.74 -7.44 1.29
N GLY A 57 10.27 -7.99 0.16
CA GLY A 57 9.97 -9.40 -0.02
C GLY A 57 8.68 -9.86 0.66
N GLY A 58 7.77 -8.96 1.04
CA GLY A 58 6.43 -9.29 1.52
C GLY A 58 5.58 -10.02 0.48
N SER A 59 4.43 -10.55 0.91
CA SER A 59 3.44 -11.16 0.02
C SER A 59 2.03 -10.72 0.35
N SER A 60 1.07 -10.87 -0.57
CA SER A 60 -0.35 -10.63 -0.28
C SER A 60 -1.07 -11.84 0.34
N ALA A 61 -0.31 -12.78 0.91
CA ALA A 61 -0.89 -13.91 1.63
C ALA A 61 -1.64 -13.43 2.88
N PRO A 62 -2.70 -14.13 3.31
CA PRO A 62 -3.48 -13.76 4.51
C PRO A 62 -2.64 -13.59 5.78
N GLY A 63 -1.53 -14.31 5.89
CA GLY A 63 -0.60 -14.19 7.02
C GLY A 63 0.16 -12.85 7.07
N ASN A 64 0.35 -12.19 5.92
CA ASN A 64 1.07 -10.93 5.79
C ASN A 64 0.13 -9.72 5.60
N THR A 65 -1.16 -9.91 5.33
CA THR A 65 -2.14 -8.82 5.30
C THR A 65 -2.81 -8.62 6.66
N ARG A 66 -3.05 -7.38 7.08
CA ARG A 66 -3.86 -7.09 8.27
C ARG A 66 -4.74 -5.85 8.04
N VAL A 67 -5.77 -5.71 8.86
CA VAL A 67 -6.61 -4.51 8.87
C VAL A 67 -6.14 -3.59 9.98
N VAL A 68 -5.88 -2.34 9.64
CA VAL A 68 -5.45 -1.30 10.58
C VAL A 68 -6.28 -0.03 10.36
N SER A 69 -6.23 0.89 11.30
CA SER A 69 -6.84 2.21 11.09
C SER A 69 -6.11 2.97 9.98
N GLU A 70 -6.85 3.80 9.25
CA GLU A 70 -6.30 4.72 8.24
C GLU A 70 -5.18 5.59 8.82
N THR A 71 -5.40 6.13 10.03
CA THR A 71 -4.41 6.99 10.71
C THR A 71 -3.11 6.22 10.99
N THR A 72 -3.21 4.95 11.38
CA THR A 72 -2.03 4.09 11.59
C THR A 72 -1.30 3.81 10.28
N ASN A 73 -2.03 3.39 9.24
CA ASN A 73 -1.44 3.01 7.95
C ASN A 73 -0.86 4.19 7.16
N ARG A 74 -1.47 5.37 7.26
CA ARG A 74 -1.01 6.56 6.52
C ARG A 74 -0.04 7.41 7.34
N GLY A 75 -0.08 7.28 8.67
CA GLY A 75 0.70 8.09 9.60
C GLY A 75 2.04 7.49 10.05
N TRP A 76 2.43 6.29 9.63
CA TRP A 76 3.64 5.63 10.14
C TRP A 76 4.95 6.40 9.88
N ARG A 77 4.94 7.32 8.91
CA ARG A 77 6.09 8.18 8.57
C ARG A 77 6.12 9.51 9.32
N LYS A 78 5.11 9.82 10.15
CA LYS A 78 5.00 11.14 10.78
C LYS A 78 6.25 11.41 11.64
N GLY A 79 6.98 12.47 11.31
CA GLY A 79 8.22 12.86 11.98
C GLY A 79 9.48 12.12 11.53
N GLN A 80 9.41 11.27 10.50
CA GLN A 80 10.58 10.61 9.90
C GLN A 80 10.94 11.29 8.57
N SER A 81 12.24 11.47 8.31
CA SER A 81 12.73 11.92 7.01
C SER A 81 13.03 10.71 6.12
N GLY A 82 12.63 10.79 4.86
CA GLY A 82 12.90 9.75 3.87
C GLY A 82 11.97 8.54 3.92
N TYR A 83 12.28 7.57 3.06
CA TYR A 83 11.54 6.32 2.91
C TYR A 83 12.27 5.21 3.67
N ASP A 84 11.79 4.87 4.87
CA ASP A 84 12.32 3.75 5.66
C ASP A 84 11.20 2.80 6.10
N PRO A 85 10.88 1.77 5.30
CA PRO A 85 9.80 0.82 5.58
C PRO A 85 10.05 -0.01 6.85
N SER A 86 11.27 -0.04 7.40
CA SER A 86 11.55 -0.70 8.68
C SER A 86 10.88 0.01 9.87
N LYS A 87 10.54 1.30 9.72
CA LYS A 87 9.88 2.13 10.73
C LYS A 87 8.36 1.94 10.76
N GLN A 88 7.79 1.21 9.81
CA GLN A 88 6.37 0.92 9.80
C GLN A 88 6.03 0.07 11.03
N LYS A 89 5.17 0.59 11.91
CA LYS A 89 4.82 -0.10 13.17
C LYS A 89 4.20 -1.48 12.86
N LYS A 90 4.83 -2.54 13.38
CA LYS A 90 4.41 -3.95 13.23
C LYS A 90 3.07 -4.26 13.89
#